data_AF-D2ZTN8-F1
#
_entry.id   AF-D2ZTN8-F1
#
_cell.length_a   1.000
_cell.length_b   1.000
_cell.length_c   1.000
_cell.angle_alpha   90.00
_cell.angle_beta   90.00
_cell.angle_gamma   90.00
#
_symmetry.space_group_name_H-M   'P 1'
#
loop_
_entity.id
_entity.type
_entity.pdbx_description
1 polymer ?
#
loop_
_entity_poly.entity_id
_entity_poly.type
_entity_poly.pdbx_seq_one_letter_code
_entity_poly.pdbx_strand_id
1 'polypeptide(L)' 'MYFEIYKDAKGEYRWHLKAANHEIIAQGQGYTSKQNCQHAVDLVKSTTAVTPVKEV' A
#
# COMPACT_ATOMS: atom_id res chain seq x y z
N MET A 1 2.34 -3.50 -12.97
CA MET A 1 2.39 -3.33 -11.49
C MET A 1 1.40 -2.25 -11.10
N TYR A 2 0.56 -2.48 -10.09
CA TYR A 2 -0.46 -1.52 -9.67
C TYR A 2 -0.81 -1.65 -8.18
N PHE A 3 -1.30 -0.57 -7.58
CA PHE A 3 -1.90 -0.60 -6.24
C PHE A 3 -3.39 -0.94 -6.33
N GLU A 4 -3.85 -1.83 -5.46
CA GLU A 4 -5.25 -2.20 -5.29
C GLU A 4 -5.70 -1.77 -3.89
N ILE A 5 -6.70 -0.89 -3.79
CA ILE A 5 -7.32 -0.51 -2.51
C ILE A 5 -8.66 -1.22 -2.39
N TYR A 6 -8.87 -1.90 -1.27
CA TYR A 6 -10.10 -2.63 -0.97
C TYR A 6 -10.52 -2.40 0.48
N LYS A 7 -11.78 -2.74 0.79
CA LYS A 7 -12.31 -2.73 2.16
C LYS A 7 -12.36 -4.18 2.67
N ASP A 8 -11.78 -4.43 3.83
CA ASP A 8 -11.74 -5.78 4.41
C ASP A 8 -13.04 -6.12 5.18
N ALA A 9 -13.11 -7.35 5.71
CA ALA A 9 -14.28 -7.83 6.45
C ALA A 9 -14.50 -7.08 7.79
N LYS A 10 -13.47 -6.41 8.33
CA LYS A 10 -13.58 -5.57 9.53
C LYS A 10 -14.00 -4.14 9.20
N GLY A 11 -14.14 -3.84 7.90
CA GLY A 11 -14.53 -2.55 7.39
C GLY A 11 -13.39 -1.55 7.27
N GLU A 12 -12.15 -2.00 7.43
CA GLU A 12 -10.95 -1.18 7.25
C GLU A 12 -10.55 -1.13 5.77
N TYR A 13 -9.98 -0.01 5.34
CA TYR A 13 -9.40 0.13 4.02
C TYR A 13 -7.96 -0.37 4.03
N ARG A 14 -7.61 -1.23 3.09
CA ARG A 14 -6.28 -1.82 2.93
C ARG A 14 -5.81 -1.65 1.50
N TRP A 15 -4.50 -1.74 1.29
CA TRP A 15 -3.92 -1.74 -0.04
C TRP A 15 -3.00 -2.93 -0.26
N HIS A 16 -2.95 -3.42 -1.49
CA HIS A 16 -1.96 -4.37 -1.99
C HIS A 16 -1.18 -3.75 -3.13
N LEU A 17 0.12 -4.05 -3.21
CA LEU A 17 0.89 -3.85 -4.43
C LEU A 17 0.91 -5.17 -5.20
N LYS A 18 0.43 -5.15 -6.43
CA LYS A 18 0.39 -6.31 -7.32
C LYS A 18 1.38 -6.18 -8.47
N ALA A 19 2.10 -7.26 -8.74
CA ALA A 19 2.97 -7.39 -9.91
C ALA A 19 2.15 -7.56 -11.21
N ALA A 20 2.81 -7.57 -12.37
CA ALA A 20 2.13 -7.70 -13.67
C ALA A 20 1.38 -9.04 -13.82
N ASN A 21 1.86 -10.09 -13.15
CA ASN A 21 1.23 -11.41 -13.07
C ASN A 21 0.13 -11.49 -11.99
N HIS A 22 -0.31 -10.35 -11.43
CA HIS A 22 -1.36 -10.24 -10.40
C HIS A 22 -1.01 -10.81 -9.02
N GLU A 23 0.21 -11.29 -8.82
CA GLU A 23 0.69 -11.71 -7.50
C GLU A 23 0.88 -10.51 -6.59
N ILE A 24 0.56 -10.69 -5.31
CA ILE A 24 0.74 -9.69 -4.28
C ILE A 24 2.20 -9.69 -3.84
N ILE A 25 2.87 -8.54 -3.97
CA ILE A 25 4.28 -8.37 -3.59
C ILE A 25 4.45 -7.54 -2.32
N ALA A 26 3.45 -6.75 -1.93
CA ALA A 26 3.41 -6.06 -0.64
C ALA A 26 1.96 -5.82 -0.19
N GLN A 27 1.76 -5.74 1.12
CA GLN A 27 0.46 -5.46 1.75
C GLN A 27 0.61 -4.33 2.77
N GLY A 28 -0.35 -3.41 2.78
CA GLY A 28 -0.44 -2.33 3.75
C GLY A 28 -1.24 -2.69 4.99
N GLN A 29 -1.16 -1.83 6.01
CA GLN A 29 -2.00 -1.91 7.21
C GLN A 29 -3.46 -1.53 6.91
N GLY A 30 -4.36 -1.80 7.86
CA GLY A 30 -5.74 -1.35 7.83
C GLY A 30 -5.88 0.11 8.24
N TYR A 31 -6.68 0.87 7.49
CA TYR A 31 -6.99 2.27 7.75
C TYR A 31 -8.50 2.45 7.98
N THR A 32 -8.87 3.35 8.88
CA THR A 32 -10.28 3.65 9.18
C THR A 32 -11.00 4.36 8.02
N SER A 33 -10.27 5.07 7.16
CA SER A 33 -10.83 5.81 6.03
C SER A 33 -10.09 5.53 4.72
N LYS A 34 -10.81 5.59 3.60
CA LYS A 34 -10.25 5.42 2.25
C LYS A 34 -9.21 6.48 1.95
N GLN A 35 -9.44 7.71 2.41
CA GLN A 35 -8.53 8.84 2.20
C GLN A 35 -7.17 8.62 2.87
N ASN A 36 -7.15 8.11 4.10
CA ASN A 36 -5.91 7.79 4.80
C ASN A 36 -5.15 6.65 4.11
N CYS A 37 -5.88 5.63 3.62
CA CYS A 37 -5.30 4.54 2.84
C CYS A 37 -4.66 5.03 1.55
N GLN A 38 -5.36 5.89 0.79
CA GLN A 38 -4.84 6.49 -0.44
C GLN A 38 -3.61 7.36 -0.17
N HIS A 39 -3.65 8.18 0.88
CA HIS A 39 -2.52 9.02 1.26
C HIS A 39 -1.27 8.19 1.58
N ALA A 40 -1.42 7.05 2.26
CA ALA A 40 -0.31 6.13 2.50
C ALA A 40 0.27 5.56 1.19
N VAL A 41 -0.58 5.17 0.24
CA VAL A 41 -0.14 4.72 -1.10
C VAL A 41 0.62 5.83 -1.82
N ASP A 42 0.15 7.08 -1.74
CA ASP A 42 0.82 8.21 -2.39
C ASP A 42 2.21 8.47 -1.79
N LEU A 43 2.36 8.34 -0.47
CA LEU A 43 3.66 8.42 0.20
C LEU A 43 4.60 7.30 -0.26
N VAL A 44 4.12 6.06 -0.36
CA VAL A 44 4.91 4.94 -0.90
C VAL A 44 5.34 5.22 -2.33
N LYS A 45 4.44 5.71 -3.18
CA LYS A 45 4.76 6.08 -4.58
C LYS A 45 5.75 7.23 -4.69
N SER A 46 5.76 8.14 -3.72
CA SER A 46 6.71 9.27 -3.67
C SER A 46 8.13 8.87 -3.24
N THR A 47 8.28 7.66 -2.68
CA THR A 47 9.57 7.10 -2.32
C THR A 47 10.39 6.83 -3.59
N THR A 48 11.69 7.08 -3.52
CA THR A 48 12.59 6.93 -4.67
C THR A 48 13.66 5.88 -4.37
N ALA A 49 14.40 5.47 -5.39
CA ALA A 49 15.49 4.50 -5.22
C ALA A 49 16.63 4.98 -4.29
N VAL A 50 16.73 6.28 -4.03
CA VAL A 50 17.76 6.85 -3.13
C VAL A 50 17.26 7.06 -1.71
N THR A 51 15.99 6.77 -1.42
CA THR A 51 15.45 6.88 -0.06
C THR A 51 16.18 5.88 0.85
N PRO A 52 16.84 6.34 1.94
CA PRO A 52 17.70 5.49 2.75
C PRO A 52 16.93 4.40 3.48
N VAL A 53 17.53 3.21 3.58
CA VAL A 53 17.02 2.07 4.34
C VAL A 53 17.89 1.86 5.57
N LYS A 54 17.26 1.61 6.73
CA LYS A 54 17.95 1.29 7.99
C LYS A 54 17.50 -0.08 8.49
N GLU A 55 18.45 -0.93 8.85
CA GLU A 55 18.23 -2.22 9.50
C GLU A 55 18.32 -2.03 11.03
N VAL A 56 17.38 -2.61 11.77
CA VAL A 56 17.23 -2.47 13.23
C VAL A 56 17.12 -3.82 13.92
#